data_AF-A0A2H0C5I9-F1
#
_entry.id   AF-A0A2H0C5I9-F1
#
_cell.length_a   1.000
_cell.length_b   1.000
_cell.length_c   1.000
_cell.angle_alpha   90.00
_cell.angle_beta   90.00
_cell.angle_gamma   90.00
#
_symmetry.space_group_name_H-M   'P 1'
#
loop_
_entity.id
_entity.type
_entity.pdbx_description
1 polymer ?
#
loop_
_entity_poly.entity_id
_entity_poly.type
_entity_poly.pdbx_seq_one_letter_code
_entity_poly.pdbx_strand_id
1 'polypeptide(L)'
;MSASTLEKIIVLVVCLTPLTNIPQLVKIYTEHSAPLSLTTWILYTLVGLPWIFYGMFYKNRLLTSVYTINVMMYLGILTGILLYN
;
A
#
# COMPACT_ATOMS: atom_id res chain seq x y z
N MET A 1 23.37 -16.04 -6.48
CA MET A 1 22.76 -15.40 -5.28
C MET A 1 22.22 -16.52 -4.41
N SER A 2 22.66 -16.66 -3.15
CA SER A 2 22.08 -17.68 -2.27
C SER A 2 20.63 -17.34 -1.93
N ALA A 3 19.79 -18.34 -1.66
CA ALA A 3 18.40 -18.15 -1.24
C ALA A 3 18.26 -17.11 -0.11
N SER A 4 19.22 -17.07 0.81
CA SER A 4 19.25 -16.15 1.95
C SER A 4 19.43 -14.65 1.59
N THR A 5 20.10 -14.32 0.48
CA THR A 5 20.24 -12.91 0.07
C THR A 5 18.96 -12.42 -0.59
N LEU A 6 18.31 -13.26 -1.38
CA LEU A 6 17.04 -12.95 -2.02
C LEU A 6 15.94 -12.70 -0.98
N GLU A 7 15.86 -13.54 0.06
CA GLU A 7 14.92 -13.36 1.17
C GLU A 7 15.06 -12.01 1.86
N LYS A 8 16.31 -11.60 2.17
CA LYS A 8 16.58 -10.30 2.80
C LYS A 8 16.13 -9.12 1.92
N ILE A 9 16.36 -9.23 0.62
CA ILE A 9 15.92 -8.21 -0.34
C ILE A 9 14.39 -8.16 -0.41
N ILE A 10 13.72 -9.31 -0.46
CA ILE A 10 12.25 -9.37 -0.48
C ILE A 10 11.67 -8.73 0.78
N VAL A 11 12.22 -9.04 1.95
CA VAL A 11 11.79 -8.42 3.22
C VAL A 11 11.94 -6.90 3.16
N LEU A 12 13.08 -6.40 2.65
CA LEU A 12 13.31 -4.96 2.50
C LEU A 12 12.26 -4.33 1.56
N VAL A 13 12.05 -4.91 0.37
CA VAL A 13 11.10 -4.39 -0.63
C VAL A 13 9.67 -4.35 -0.07
N VAL A 14 9.26 -5.42 0.63
CA VAL A 14 7.95 -5.49 1.29
C VAL A 14 7.82 -4.38 2.33
N CYS A 15 8.84 -4.14 3.16
CA CYS A 15 8.84 -3.03 4.12
C CYS A 15 8.80 -1.64 3.47
N LEU A 16 9.43 -1.46 2.30
CA LEU A 16 9.46 -0.17 1.59
C LEU A 16 8.14 0.15 0.88
N THR A 17 7.35 -0.86 0.54
CA THR A 17 6.08 -0.70 -0.21
C THR A 17 5.13 0.34 0.42
N PRO A 18 4.84 0.36 1.73
CA PRO A 18 3.98 1.40 2.31
C PRO A 18 4.61 2.79 2.26
N LEU A 19 5.95 2.89 2.34
CA LEU A 19 6.62 4.18 2.29
C LEU A 19 6.46 4.87 0.94
N THR A 20 6.25 4.11 -0.15
CA THR A 20 6.04 4.70 -1.49
C THR A 20 4.73 5.47 -1.61
N ASN A 21 3.74 5.22 -0.74
CA ASN A 21 2.45 5.92 -0.78
C ASN A 21 2.46 7.21 0.04
N ILE A 22 3.43 7.39 0.95
CA ILE A 22 3.51 8.57 1.81
C ILE A 22 3.62 9.88 0.99
N PRO A 23 4.49 10.00 -0.02
CA PRO A 23 4.57 11.22 -0.83
C PRO A 23 3.24 11.55 -1.52
N GLN A 24 2.50 10.54 -1.97
CA GLN A 24 1.22 10.71 -2.63
C GLN A 24 0.13 11.23 -1.66
N LEU A 25 0.08 10.68 -0.44
CA LEU A 25 -0.79 11.18 0.63
C LEU A 25 -0.45 12.64 0.97
N VAL A 26 0.82 12.92 1.25
CA VAL A 26 1.26 14.27 1.61
C VAL A 26 0.84 15.25 0.52
N LYS A 27 1.16 14.96 -0.75
CA LYS A 27 0.83 15.82 -1.88
C LYS A 27 -0.66 16.18 -1.94
N ILE A 28 -1.55 15.19 -1.81
CA ILE A 28 -3.01 15.42 -1.90
C ILE A 28 -3.48 16.39 -0.80
N TYR A 29 -3.04 16.17 0.44
CA TYR A 29 -3.51 16.96 1.58
C TYR A 29 -2.79 18.29 1.75
N THR A 30 -1.58 18.48 1.20
CA THR A 30 -0.89 19.76 1.22
C THR A 30 -1.28 20.66 0.05
N GLU A 31 -1.48 20.09 -1.14
CA GLU A 31 -1.82 20.87 -2.34
C GLU A 31 -3.34 21.02 -2.53
N HIS A 32 -4.16 20.30 -1.75
CA HIS A 32 -5.61 20.25 -1.91
C HIS A 32 -6.03 19.97 -3.36
N SER A 33 -5.28 19.10 -4.04
CA SER A 33 -5.48 18.74 -5.43
C SER A 33 -5.16 17.27 -5.64
N ALA A 34 -6.09 16.53 -6.25
CA ALA A 34 -5.96 15.10 -6.47
C ALA A 34 -6.44 14.65 -7.87
N PRO A 35 -5.81 15.13 -8.98
CA PRO A 35 -6.14 14.73 -10.35
C PRO A 35 -5.65 13.31 -10.65
N LEU A 36 -6.17 12.34 -9.89
CA LEU A 36 -5.79 10.94 -9.91
C LEU A 36 -7.01 10.09 -10.28
N SER A 37 -6.76 8.95 -10.89
CA SER A 37 -7.81 7.99 -11.24
C SER A 37 -8.39 7.32 -9.98
N LEU A 38 -9.65 7.64 -9.65
CA LEU A 38 -10.39 6.98 -8.57
C LEU A 38 -10.41 5.45 -8.76
N THR A 39 -10.65 5.00 -10.00
CA THR A 39 -10.69 3.58 -10.37
C THR A 39 -9.39 2.86 -10.02
N THR A 40 -8.23 3.50 -10.25
CA THR A 40 -6.92 2.89 -9.94
C THR A 40 -6.79 2.59 -8.46
N TRP A 41 -7.14 3.55 -7.60
CA TRP A 41 -6.99 3.39 -6.15
C TRP A 41 -8.04 2.46 -5.53
N ILE A 42 -9.24 2.36 -6.12
CA ILE A 42 -10.22 1.33 -5.78
C ILE A 42 -9.65 -0.06 -6.08
N LEU A 43 -9.09 -0.25 -7.28
CA LEU A 43 -8.51 -1.53 -7.68
C LEU A 43 -7.33 -1.92 -6.80
N TYR A 44 -6.43 -0.99 -6.47
CA TYR A 44 -5.34 -1.27 -5.53
C TYR A 44 -5.84 -1.64 -4.13
N THR A 45 -6.89 -0.99 -3.64
CA THR A 45 -7.52 -1.35 -2.37
C THR A 45 -8.06 -2.78 -2.44
N LEU A 46 -8.84 -3.12 -3.48
CA LEU A 46 -9.42 -4.45 -3.66
C LEU A 46 -8.38 -5.54 -3.83
N VAL A 47 -7.31 -5.28 -4.58
CA VAL A 47 -6.21 -6.25 -4.79
C VAL A 47 -5.34 -6.39 -3.54
N GLY A 48 -5.22 -5.35 -2.71
CA GLY A 48 -4.50 -5.41 -1.44
C GLY A 48 -5.15 -6.33 -0.41
N LEU A 49 -6.48 -6.44 -0.40
CA LEU A 49 -7.22 -7.26 0.57
C LEU A 49 -6.85 -8.76 0.51
N PRO A 50 -6.84 -9.43 -0.66
CA PRO A 50 -6.35 -10.81 -0.79
C PRO A 50 -4.96 -11.05 -0.17
N TRP A 51 -4.04 -10.10 -0.25
CA TRP A 51 -2.70 -10.24 0.34
C TRP A 51 -2.71 -10.22 1.87
N ILE A 52 -3.61 -9.45 2.48
CA ILE A 52 -3.83 -9.49 3.94
C ILE A 52 -4.31 -10.89 4.33
N PHE A 53 -5.35 -11.40 3.65
CA PHE A 53 -5.89 -12.73 3.93
C PHE A 53 -4.85 -13.84 3.69
N TYR A 54 -4.07 -13.74 2.62
CA TYR A 54 -2.97 -14.66 2.34
C TYR A 54 -1.92 -14.63 3.45
N GLY A 55 -1.49 -13.44 3.87
CA GLY A 55 -0.57 -13.27 5.01
C GLY A 55 -1.09 -13.90 6.29
N MET A 56 -2.38 -13.72 6.59
CA MET A 56 -3.03 -14.30 7.76
C MET A 56 -3.09 -15.83 7.69
N PHE A 57 -3.48 -16.39 6.54
CA PHE A 57 -3.59 -17.84 6.33
C PHE A 57 -2.24 -18.55 6.53
N TYR A 58 -1.16 -17.98 5.98
CA TYR A 58 0.19 -18.52 6.13
C TYR A 58 0.92 -18.04 7.39
N LYS A 59 0.23 -17.32 8.31
CA LYS A 59 0.80 -16.75 9.54
C LYS A 59 2.03 -15.84 9.30
N ASN A 60 2.13 -15.24 8.11
CA ASN A 60 3.17 -14.28 7.78
C ASN A 60 2.79 -12.89 8.31
N ARG A 61 3.29 -12.59 9.52
CA ARG A 61 3.02 -11.31 10.21
C ARG A 61 3.52 -10.11 9.42
N LEU A 62 4.68 -10.21 8.78
CA LEU A 62 5.25 -9.11 7.99
C LEU A 62 4.33 -8.72 6.83
N LEU A 63 3.94 -9.71 6.03
CA LEU A 63 3.09 -9.50 4.87
C LEU A 63 1.71 -8.94 5.28
N THR A 64 1.12 -9.51 6.33
CA THR A 64 -0.16 -9.07 6.88
C THR A 64 -0.12 -7.61 7.31
N SER A 65 0.87 -7.23 8.13
CA SER A 65 1.02 -5.85 8.61
C SER A 65 1.26 -4.87 7.48
N VAL A 66 2.15 -5.20 6.54
CA VAL A 66 2.49 -4.32 5.41
C VAL A 66 1.30 -4.06 4.52
N TYR A 67 0.57 -5.11 4.11
CA TYR A 67 -0.60 -4.92 3.25
C TYR A 67 -1.77 -4.26 3.97
N THR A 68 -1.89 -4.44 5.30
CA THR A 68 -2.86 -3.69 6.12
C THR A 68 -2.55 -2.20 6.09
N ILE A 69 -1.30 -1.81 6.31
CA ILE A 69 -0.86 -0.41 6.23
C ILE A 69 -1.11 0.16 4.83
N ASN A 70 -0.77 -0.59 3.76
CA ASN A 70 -1.03 -0.18 2.39
C ASN A 70 -2.51 0.06 2.11
N VAL A 71 -3.38 -0.86 2.51
CA VAL A 71 -4.84 -0.69 2.33
C VAL A 71 -5.33 0.55 3.06
N MET A 72 -4.85 0.83 4.27
CA MET A 72 -5.19 2.07 4.98
C MET A 72 -4.69 3.32 4.25
N MET A 73 -3.50 3.28 3.66
CA MET A 73 -2.99 4.39 2.83
C MET A 73 -3.80 4.58 1.55
N TYR A 74 -4.20 3.50 0.88
CA TYR A 74 -5.05 3.57 -0.31
C TYR A 74 -6.43 4.16 0.02
N LEU A 75 -7.00 3.79 1.17
CA LEU A 75 -8.23 4.42 1.66
C LEU A 75 -8.03 5.92 1.93
N GLY A 76 -6.90 6.33 2.52
CA GLY A 76 -6.57 7.75 2.69
C GLY A 76 -6.39 8.49 1.35
N ILE A 77 -5.82 7.85 0.34
CA ILE A 77 -5.71 8.43 -0.99
C ILE A 77 -7.09 8.54 -1.65
N LEU A 78 -7.94 7.51 -1.52
CA LEU A 78 -9.31 7.52 -2.02
C LEU A 78 -10.13 8.65 -1.39
N THR A 79 -10.04 8.84 -0.07
CA THR A 79 -10.73 9.96 0.58
C THR A 79 -10.19 11.30 0.10
N GLY A 80 -8.88 11.44 -0.06
CA GLY A 80 -8.27 12.63 -0.64
C GLY A 80 -8.76 12.94 -2.06
N ILE A 81 -8.88 11.93 -2.92
CA ILE A 81 -9.43 12.06 -4.28
C ILE A 81 -10.90 12.52 -4.22
N LEU A 82 -11.72 11.94 -3.34
CA LEU A 82 -13.13 12.33 -3.23
C LEU A 82 -13.32 13.76 -2.70
N LEU A 83 -12.34 14.31 -1.97
CA LEU A 83 -12.39 15.66 -1.42
C LEU A 83 -11.80 16.73 -2.34
N TYR A 84 -10.80 16.40 -3.17
CA TYR A 84 -9.94 17.36 -3.85
C TYR A 84 -9.73 17.12 -5.36
N ASN A 85 -10.57 16.29 -6.00
CA ASN A 85 -10.54 16.04 -7.44
C ASN A 85 -11.61 16.84 -8.18
#